data_AF-M2Q9W9-F1
#
_entry.id   AF-M2Q9W9-F1
#
_cell.length_a   1.000
_cell.length_b   1.000
_cell.length_c   1.000
_cell.angle_alpha   90.00
_cell.angle_beta   90.00
_cell.angle_gamma   90.00
#
_symmetry.space_group_name_H-M   'P 1'
#
loop_
_entity.id
_entity.type
_entity.pdbx_description
1 polymer ?
#
loop_
_entity_poly.entity_id
_entity_poly.type
_entity_poly.pdbx_seq_one_letter_code
_entity_poly.pdbx_strand_id
1 'polypeptide(L)'
;MAEAVAQPVETVAHTFAPKLFNKWSYDVTVSDISLKELLAINSKLKYQVFLPHTAGRYQIKPFRKIQCPIVERLVCCMMQHGKNSGKKLLAMRVVEESFEII
;
A
#
# COMPACT_ATOMS: atom_id res chain seq x y z
N MET A 1 35.21 15.55 41.14
CA MET A 1 34.94 14.57 40.07
C MET A 1 33.45 14.69 39.76
N ALA A 2 33.10 15.38 38.67
CA ALA A 2 31.73 15.68 38.31
C ALA A 2 31.23 14.60 37.35
N GLU A 3 30.21 13.87 37.77
CA GLU A 3 29.56 12.85 36.96
C GLU A 3 28.53 13.53 36.06
N ALA A 4 28.79 13.53 34.75
CA ALA A 4 27.88 14.08 33.76
C ALA A 4 26.70 13.12 33.59
N VAL A 5 25.52 13.56 34.02
CA VAL A 5 24.25 12.89 33.76
C VAL A 5 23.97 12.96 32.26
N ALA A 6 24.29 11.88 31.55
CA ALA A 6 23.88 11.67 30.18
C ALA A 6 22.36 11.45 30.16
N GLN A 7 21.61 12.42 29.63
CA GLN A 7 20.21 12.20 29.32
C GLN A 7 20.12 11.15 28.20
N PRO A 8 19.20 10.17 28.29
CA PRO A 8 18.98 9.26 27.20
C PRO A 8 18.39 10.04 26.04
N VAL A 9 19.17 10.20 24.96
CA VAL A 9 18.65 10.63 23.67
C VAL A 9 17.60 9.59 23.28
N GLU A 10 16.34 10.01 23.24
CA GLU A 10 15.26 9.19 22.70
C GLU A 10 15.63 8.83 21.26
N THR A 11 16.13 7.61 21.07
CA THR A 11 16.22 7.01 19.75
C THR A 11 14.78 6.78 19.31
N VAL A 12 14.21 7.76 18.63
CA VAL A 12 12.97 7.57 17.87
C VAL A 12 13.32 6.49 16.85
N ALA A 13 13.02 5.25 17.20
CA ALA A 13 13.03 4.15 16.26
C ALA A 13 12.02 4.54 15.20
N HIS A 14 12.49 5.14 14.11
CA HIS A 14 11.70 5.27 12.90
C HIS A 14 11.52 3.85 12.37
N THR A 15 10.60 3.09 12.98
CA THR A 15 10.06 1.88 12.39
C THR A 15 9.38 2.36 11.12
N PHE A 16 10.10 2.31 10.00
CA PHE A 16 9.67 2.82 8.70
C PHE A 16 8.63 1.84 8.13
N ALA A 17 7.48 1.77 8.80
CA ALA A 17 6.34 1.01 8.33
C ALA A 17 5.79 1.74 7.09
N PRO A 18 5.75 1.09 5.92
CA PRO A 18 5.28 1.73 4.70
C PRO A 18 3.82 2.14 4.84
N LYS A 19 3.56 3.45 4.81
CA LYS A 19 2.22 4.03 4.78
C LYS A 19 1.83 4.30 3.32
N LEU A 20 0.60 3.98 2.97
CA LEU A 20 0.07 4.28 1.64
C LEU A 20 -0.01 5.80 1.46
N PHE A 21 0.52 6.28 0.33
CA PHE A 21 0.67 7.71 0.00
C PHE A 21 1.32 8.54 1.13
N ASN A 22 2.14 7.91 1.97
CA ASN A 22 2.72 8.50 3.19
C ASN A 22 1.71 8.98 4.25
N LYS A 23 0.40 8.75 4.04
CA LYS A 23 -0.69 9.27 4.87
C LYS A 23 -1.40 8.14 5.62
N TRP A 24 -1.83 7.10 4.91
CA TRP A 24 -2.70 6.05 5.45
C TRP A 24 -1.92 4.81 5.91
N SER A 25 -2.24 4.29 7.10
CA SER A 25 -1.69 3.01 7.57
C SER A 25 -2.46 1.82 7.01
N TYR A 26 -1.84 0.63 7.03
CA TYR A 26 -2.43 -0.61 6.52
C TYR A 26 -3.19 -1.41 7.58
N ASP A 27 -3.60 -0.80 8.69
CA ASP A 27 -4.22 -1.47 9.85
C ASP A 27 -5.68 -1.90 9.61
N VAL A 28 -5.94 -2.60 8.51
CA VAL A 28 -7.27 -3.04 8.08
C VAL A 28 -7.51 -4.51 8.44
N THR A 29 -8.56 -4.77 9.21
CA THR A 29 -9.01 -6.14 9.49
C THR A 29 -10.10 -6.54 8.51
N VAL A 30 -10.03 -7.78 8.00
CA VAL A 30 -11.06 -8.36 7.14
C VAL A 30 -11.88 -9.33 7.99
N SER A 31 -13.18 -9.09 8.09
CA SER A 31 -14.11 -9.90 8.90
C SER A 31 -14.34 -11.29 8.32
N ASP A 32 -14.36 -11.43 7.00
CA ASP A 32 -14.56 -12.69 6.31
C ASP A 32 -13.25 -13.48 6.13
N ILE A 33 -13.27 -14.74 6.57
CA ILE A 33 -12.11 -15.63 6.56
C ILE A 33 -11.71 -16.05 5.14
N SER A 34 -12.67 -16.21 4.23
CA SER A 34 -12.39 -16.66 2.86
C SER A 34 -11.69 -15.58 2.03
N LEU A 35 -11.98 -14.30 2.29
CA LEU A 35 -11.39 -13.18 1.58
C LEU A 35 -9.99 -12.80 2.08
N LYS A 36 -9.66 -13.18 3.31
CA LYS A 36 -8.38 -12.82 3.96
C LYS A 36 -7.15 -13.30 3.19
N GLU A 37 -7.23 -14.45 2.53
CA GLU A 37 -6.12 -14.98 1.72
C GLU A 37 -6.09 -14.39 0.30
N LEU A 38 -7.23 -13.92 -0.20
CA LEU A 38 -7.39 -13.35 -1.54
C LEU A 38 -7.03 -11.85 -1.60
N LEU A 39 -7.00 -11.18 -0.45
CA LEU A 39 -6.72 -9.76 -0.30
C LEU A 39 -5.26 -9.54 0.16
N ALA A 40 -4.45 -8.99 -0.73
CA ALA A 40 -3.07 -8.58 -0.44
C ALA A 40 -3.04 -7.24 0.31
N ILE A 41 -3.28 -7.28 1.62
CA ILE A 41 -3.24 -6.12 2.53
C ILE A 41 -2.20 -6.34 3.63
N ASN A 42 -2.48 -7.28 4.55
CA ASN A 42 -1.69 -7.45 5.78
C ASN A 42 -0.83 -8.71 5.85
N SER A 43 -0.99 -9.62 4.90
CA SER A 43 -0.37 -10.94 5.02
C SER A 43 1.14 -10.93 4.76
N LYS A 44 1.69 -9.95 4.04
CA LYS A 44 3.13 -9.85 3.73
C LYS A 44 3.55 -8.39 3.60
N LEU A 45 4.76 -8.06 4.06
CA LEU A 45 5.35 -6.72 3.93
C LEU A 45 5.40 -6.22 2.47
N LYS A 46 5.56 -7.14 1.50
CA LYS A 46 5.57 -6.80 0.06
C LYS A 46 4.26 -6.19 -0.47
N TYR A 47 3.16 -6.32 0.27
CA TYR A 47 1.86 -5.77 -0.12
C TYR A 47 1.66 -4.34 0.37
N GLN A 48 2.44 -3.93 1.38
CA GLN A 48 2.42 -2.58 1.90
C GLN A 48 3.36 -1.73 1.05
N VAL A 49 2.76 -0.88 0.21
CA VAL A 49 3.47 -0.04 -0.76
C VAL A 49 3.22 1.44 -0.46
N PHE A 50 4.22 2.29 -0.71
CA PHE A 50 4.04 3.74 -0.60
C PHE A 50 3.17 4.29 -1.73
N LEU A 51 3.44 3.88 -2.96
CA LEU A 51 2.61 4.18 -4.11
C LEU A 51 2.07 2.87 -4.71
N PRO A 52 0.81 2.85 -5.20
CA PRO A 52 0.21 1.69 -5.86
C PRO A 52 0.74 1.49 -7.30
N HIS A 53 2.07 1.46 -7.45
CA HIS A 53 2.78 1.31 -8.72
C HIS A 53 3.98 0.35 -8.55
N THR A 54 3.71 -0.96 -8.53
CA THR A 54 4.74 -1.99 -8.31
C THR A 54 5.33 -2.54 -9.62
N ALA A 55 4.69 -2.27 -10.76
CA ALA A 55 5.06 -2.83 -12.08
C ALA A 55 5.21 -4.37 -12.09
N GLY A 56 4.49 -5.05 -11.19
CA GLY A 56 4.60 -6.49 -10.96
C GLY A 56 3.96 -7.32 -12.08
N ARG A 57 4.63 -8.42 -12.46
CA ARG A 57 4.11 -9.36 -13.48
C ARG A 57 3.15 -10.38 -12.88
N TYR A 58 1.96 -9.92 -12.50
CA TYR A 58 0.92 -10.74 -11.85
C TYR A 58 0.12 -11.63 -12.79
N GLN A 59 0.29 -11.50 -14.10
CA GLN A 59 -0.49 -12.23 -15.11
C GLN A 59 0.19 -13.51 -15.62
N ILE A 60 1.49 -13.70 -15.35
CA ILE A 60 2.28 -14.82 -15.92
C ILE A 60 1.78 -16.19 -15.47
N LYS A 61 1.30 -16.32 -14.22
CA LYS A 61 0.79 -17.59 -13.67
C LYS A 61 -0.64 -17.39 -13.16
N PRO A 62 -1.49 -18.43 -13.23
CA PRO A 62 -2.81 -18.39 -12.61
C PRO A 62 -2.64 -18.10 -11.11
N PHE A 63 -3.61 -17.39 -10.53
CA PHE A 63 -3.64 -16.98 -9.12
C PHE A 63 -2.61 -15.94 -8.65
N ARG A 64 -1.63 -15.54 -9.48
CA ARG A 64 -0.71 -14.43 -9.09
C ARG A 64 -1.40 -13.08 -8.92
N LYS A 65 -2.58 -12.88 -9.54
CA LYS A 65 -3.40 -11.67 -9.35
C LYS A 65 -3.81 -11.44 -7.89
N ILE A 66 -3.87 -12.49 -7.07
CA ILE A 66 -4.14 -12.40 -5.62
C ILE A 66 -3.02 -11.66 -4.89
N GLN A 67 -1.79 -11.76 -5.39
CA GLN A 67 -0.61 -11.13 -4.78
C GLN A 67 -0.41 -9.67 -5.18
N CYS A 68 -1.24 -9.13 -6.06
CA CYS A 68 -1.17 -7.71 -6.43
C CYS A 68 -1.79 -6.88 -5.30
N PRO A 69 -1.11 -5.82 -4.80
CA PRO A 69 -1.67 -4.92 -3.79
C PRO A 69 -3.09 -4.46 -4.18
N ILE A 70 -4.02 -4.47 -3.23
CA ILE A 70 -5.44 -4.24 -3.54
C ILE A 70 -5.70 -2.87 -4.18
N VAL A 71 -4.98 -1.84 -3.72
CA VAL A 71 -5.08 -0.48 -4.26
C VAL A 71 -4.52 -0.41 -5.68
N GLU A 72 -3.45 -1.14 -5.98
CA GLU A 72 -2.93 -1.22 -7.35
C GLU A 72 -3.90 -1.95 -8.29
N ARG A 73 -4.62 -2.96 -7.80
CA ARG A 73 -5.69 -3.61 -8.58
C ARG A 73 -6.82 -2.63 -8.90
N LEU A 74 -7.25 -1.83 -7.92
CA LEU A 74 -8.25 -0.78 -8.13
C LEU A 74 -7.81 0.22 -9.20
N VAL A 75 -6.59 0.76 -9.08
CA VAL A 75 -6.01 1.68 -10.06
C VAL A 75 -5.99 1.05 -11.46
N CYS A 76 -5.59 -0.22 -11.59
CA CYS A 76 -5.61 -0.92 -12.88
C CYS A 76 -7.01 -1.06 -13.47
N CYS A 77 -8.04 -1.22 -12.63
CA CYS A 77 -9.44 -1.29 -13.06
C CYS A 77 -9.97 0.09 -13.52
N MET A 78 -9.50 1.18 -12.94
CA MET A 78 -9.93 2.54 -13.32
C MET A 78 -9.37 3.00 -14.68
N MET A 79 -8.26 2.43 -15.13
CA MET A 79 -7.61 2.77 -16.40
C MET A 79 -8.31 2.16 -17.64
N GLN A 80 -9.53 1.66 -17.49
CA GLN A 80 -10.29 1.06 -18.59
C GLN A 80 -10.92 2.12 -19.49
N HIS A 81 -11.49 1.69 -20.62
CA HIS A 81 -12.11 2.52 -21.64
C HIS A 81 -11.12 3.43 -22.40
N GLY A 82 -10.53 2.90 -23.47
CA GLY A 82 -9.88 3.61 -24.58
C GLY A 82 -9.04 4.84 -24.21
N LYS A 83 -9.71 5.99 -24.03
CA LYS A 83 -9.10 7.28 -23.65
C LYS A 83 -8.30 7.23 -22.34
N ASN A 84 -8.61 6.32 -21.42
CA ASN A 84 -7.93 6.22 -20.12
C ASN A 84 -6.91 5.08 -20.04
N SER A 85 -6.79 4.28 -21.12
CA SER A 85 -5.82 3.19 -21.21
C SER A 85 -4.40 3.67 -20.99
N GLY A 86 -3.67 3.02 -20.08
CA GLY A 86 -2.26 3.32 -19.80
C GLY A 86 -2.02 4.56 -18.91
N LYS A 87 -3.04 5.37 -18.62
CA LYS A 87 -2.92 6.58 -17.77
C LYS A 87 -2.90 6.28 -16.27
N LYS A 88 -1.89 5.53 -15.81
CA LYS A 88 -1.79 5.08 -14.40
C LYS A 88 -1.58 6.23 -13.41
N LEU A 89 -0.78 7.23 -13.77
CA LEU A 89 -0.55 8.41 -12.91
C LEU A 89 -1.83 9.20 -12.66
N LEU A 90 -2.68 9.34 -13.68
CA LEU A 90 -3.98 10.00 -13.55
C LEU A 90 -4.89 9.21 -12.59
N ALA A 91 -5.00 7.90 -12.80
CA ALA A 91 -5.83 7.04 -11.95
C ALA A 91 -5.34 7.03 -10.48
N MET A 92 -4.03 7.04 -10.24
CA MET A 92 -3.49 7.14 -8.88
C MET A 92 -3.87 8.45 -8.19
N ARG A 93 -3.84 9.58 -8.90
CA ARG A 93 -4.28 10.87 -8.33
C ARG A 93 -5.75 10.85 -7.94
N VAL A 94 -6.62 10.33 -8.82
CA VAL A 94 -8.05 10.22 -8.52
C VAL A 94 -8.29 9.33 -7.29
N VAL A 95 -7.51 8.25 -7.13
CA VAL A 95 -7.58 7.39 -5.93
C VAL A 95 -7.09 8.11 -4.69
N GLU A 96 -6.00 8.87 -4.77
CA GLU A 96 -5.49 9.68 -3.65
C GLU A 96 -6.55 10.70 -3.20
N GLU A 97 -7.12 11.46 -4.14
CA GLU A 97 -8.20 12.42 -3.87
C GLU A 97 -9.45 11.73 -3.30
N SER A 98 -9.80 10.54 -3.80
CA SER A 98 -10.94 9.77 -3.28
C SER A 98 -10.72 9.31 -1.84
N PHE A 99 -9.49 8.98 -1.46
CA PHE A 99 -9.13 8.62 -0.09
C PHE A 99 -9.05 9.83 0.85
N GLU A 100 -8.92 11.05 0.34
CA GLU A 100 -9.02 12.27 1.16
C GLU A 100 -10.48 12.66 1.45
N ILE A 101 -11.42 12.24 0.58
CA ILE A 101 -12.85 12.51 0.76
C ILE A 101 -13.49 11.55 1.79
N ILE A 102 -13.00 10.31 1.89
CA ILE A 102 -13.51 9.25 2.78
C ILE A 102 -12.85 9.34 4.15
#